data_AF-A0A0N4YBL1-F1
#
_entry.id   AF-A0A0N4YBL1-F1
#
_cell.length_a   1.000
_cell.length_b   1.000
_cell.length_c   1.000
_cell.angle_alpha   90.00
_cell.angle_beta   90.00
_cell.angle_gamma   90.00
#
_symmetry.space_group_name_H-M   'P 1'
#
loop_
_entity.id
_entity.type
_entity.pdbx_description
1 polymer ?
#
loop_
_entity_poly.entity_id
_entity_poly.type
_entity_poly.pdbx_seq_one_letter_code
_entity_poly.pdbx_strand_id
1 'polypeptide(L)'
;MVVPRVKIELYYDVISPYAWIAFEVLTASGITNGAHYIDKLDSTSAQLQQNTQDALDSGAFGAPWIVVHKGGEEHTFFGSDRLHLIAHLLGQKFTDGLVAYSKL
;
A
#
# COMPACT_ATOMS: atom_id res chain seq x y z
N MET A 1 6.06 30.72 8.86
CA MET A 1 5.10 29.68 8.43
C MET A 1 5.58 28.34 8.96
N VAL A 2 4.75 27.62 9.71
CA VAL A 2 5.05 26.26 10.18
C VAL A 2 4.70 25.32 9.03
N VAL A 3 5.69 24.59 8.51
CA VAL A 3 5.44 23.55 7.51
C VAL A 3 4.71 22.40 8.22
N PRO A 4 3.52 21.95 7.76
CA PRO A 4 2.82 20.85 8.40
C PRO A 4 3.71 19.59 8.38
N ARG A 5 3.79 18.87 9.51
CA ARG A 5 4.42 17.55 9.51
C ARG A 5 3.54 16.60 8.68
N VAL A 6 4.11 16.02 7.63
CA VAL A 6 3.46 15.03 6.76
C VAL A 6 4.17 13.69 6.96
N LYS A 7 3.40 12.63 7.22
CA LYS A 7 3.87 11.24 7.21
C LYS A 7 3.14 10.51 6.09
N ILE A 8 3.89 9.83 5.23
CA ILE A 8 3.35 8.98 4.15
C ILE A 8 3.77 7.55 4.45
N GLU A 9 2.79 6.67 4.56
CA GLU A 9 3.01 5.23 4.69
C GLU A 9 2.72 4.57 3.35
N LEU A 10 3.79 4.02 2.74
CA LEU A 10 3.73 3.32 1.47
C LEU A 10 3.96 1.83 1.73
N TYR A 11 2.94 1.03 1.47
CA TYR A 11 3.04 -0.42 1.51
C TYR A 11 3.28 -0.95 0.09
N TYR A 12 4.50 -1.43 -0.21
CA TYR A 12 4.94 -1.85 -1.56
C TYR A 12 5.82 -3.12 -1.57
N ASP A 13 6.05 -3.71 -2.75
CA ASP A 13 6.52 -5.08 -2.91
C ASP A 13 8.04 -5.30 -2.86
N VAL A 14 8.44 -5.84 -1.69
CA VAL A 14 9.60 -6.72 -1.43
C VAL A 14 9.30 -7.58 -0.18
N ILE A 15 8.41 -7.10 0.70
CA ILE A 15 7.76 -7.80 1.83
C ILE A 15 6.32 -7.24 1.91
N SER A 16 5.49 -7.47 0.90
CA SER A 16 4.23 -6.73 0.78
C SER A 16 3.02 -7.38 1.45
N PRO A 17 2.06 -6.56 1.91
CA PRO A 17 0.73 -7.05 2.30
C PRO A 17 -0.03 -7.73 1.15
N TYR A 18 0.42 -7.63 -0.11
CA TYR A 18 -0.19 -8.37 -1.22
C TYR A 18 -0.08 -9.87 -1.05
N ALA A 19 1.05 -10.39 -0.57
CA ALA A 19 1.22 -11.81 -0.37
C ALA A 19 0.20 -12.35 0.65
N TRP A 20 -0.04 -11.59 1.72
CA TRP A 20 -1.01 -11.97 2.76
C TRP A 20 -2.45 -11.71 2.34
N ILE A 21 -2.77 -10.57 1.72
CA ILE A 21 -4.11 -10.29 1.18
C ILE A 21 -4.47 -11.32 0.11
N ALA A 22 -3.54 -11.69 -0.77
CA ALA A 22 -3.76 -12.77 -1.73
C ALA A 22 -4.00 -14.10 -1.01
N PHE A 23 -3.26 -14.41 0.05
CA PHE A 23 -3.51 -15.60 0.88
C PHE A 23 -4.90 -15.59 1.52
N GLU A 24 -5.33 -14.47 2.13
CA GLU A 24 -6.65 -14.32 2.73
C GLU A 24 -7.76 -14.43 1.68
N VAL A 25 -7.60 -13.80 0.51
CA VAL A 25 -8.55 -13.90 -0.61
C VAL A 25 -8.63 -15.32 -1.14
N LEU A 26 -7.50 -16.01 -1.30
CA LEU A 26 -7.46 -17.42 -1.73
C LEU A 26 -8.15 -18.31 -0.69
N THR A 27 -7.87 -18.11 0.60
CA THR A 27 -8.49 -18.83 1.71
C THR A 27 -10.01 -18.60 1.77
N ALA A 28 -10.45 -17.35 1.69
CA ALA A 28 -11.87 -16.99 1.64
C ALA A 28 -12.57 -17.53 0.39
N SER A 29 -11.84 -17.72 -0.70
CA SER A 29 -12.33 -18.34 -1.95
C SER A 29 -12.34 -19.88 -1.91
N GLY A 30 -12.01 -20.50 -0.76
CA GLY A 30 -11.96 -21.95 -0.60
C GLY A 30 -10.74 -22.63 -1.22
N ILE A 31 -9.71 -21.86 -1.58
CA ILE A 31 -8.43 -22.37 -2.11
C ILE A 31 -7.50 -22.62 -0.91
N THR A 32 -7.49 -23.84 -0.42
CA THR A 32 -6.89 -24.23 0.88
C THR A 32 -5.37 -24.46 0.86
N ASN A 33 -4.70 -24.30 -0.29
CA ASN A 33 -3.25 -24.57 -0.44
C ASN A 33 -2.38 -23.29 -0.40
N GLY A 34 -2.86 -22.21 0.22
CA GLY A 34 -2.15 -20.93 0.27
C GLY A 34 -0.76 -20.98 0.93
N ALA A 35 -0.57 -21.86 1.92
CA ALA A 35 0.68 -21.97 2.69
C ALA A 35 1.92 -22.28 1.83
N HIS A 36 1.77 -23.05 0.74
CA HIS A 36 2.85 -23.38 -0.19
C HIS A 36 3.45 -22.16 -0.91
N TYR A 37 2.70 -21.06 -1.02
CA TYR A 37 3.17 -19.82 -1.65
C TYR A 37 3.88 -18.89 -0.65
N ILE A 38 3.63 -19.05 0.65
CA ILE A 38 4.20 -18.23 1.73
C ILE A 38 5.60 -18.71 2.10
N ASP A 39 5.87 -20.01 2.07
CA ASP A 39 7.19 -20.59 2.37
C ASP A 39 8.32 -20.09 1.44
N LYS A 40 7.98 -19.45 0.32
CA LYS A 40 8.96 -18.85 -0.61
C LYS A 40 9.30 -17.38 -0.31
N LEU A 41 8.67 -16.78 0.68
CA LEU A 41 8.81 -15.37 1.05
C LEU A 41 9.50 -15.28 2.42
N ASP A 42 10.81 -15.54 2.44
CA ASP A 42 11.61 -15.72 3.65
C ASP A 42 11.95 -14.40 4.36
N SER A 43 10.93 -13.70 4.87
CA SER A 43 11.08 -12.57 5.78
C SER A 43 9.98 -12.58 6.84
N THR A 44 10.29 -13.16 8.00
CA THR A 44 9.57 -13.08 9.30
C THR A 44 8.09 -12.66 9.25
N SER A 45 7.23 -13.66 9.23
CA SER A 45 5.76 -13.62 9.24
C SER A 45 5.11 -12.55 10.13
N ALA A 46 5.69 -12.22 11.29
CA ALA A 46 5.08 -11.32 12.28
C ALA A 46 4.99 -9.86 11.80
N GLN A 47 6.07 -9.30 11.22
CA GLN A 47 6.04 -7.91 10.74
C GLN A 47 5.13 -7.77 9.52
N LEU A 48 5.10 -8.80 8.67
CA LEU A 48 4.18 -8.85 7.53
C LEU A 48 2.72 -8.90 7.99
N GLN A 49 2.42 -9.73 9.00
CA GLN A 49 1.09 -9.78 9.61
C GLN A 49 0.70 -8.44 10.21
N GLN A 50 1.58 -7.80 10.97
CA GLN A 50 1.30 -6.49 11.55
C GLN A 50 1.05 -5.42 10.48
N ASN A 51 1.93 -5.31 9.48
CA ASN A 51 1.75 -4.35 8.38
C ASN A 51 0.45 -4.61 7.61
N THR A 52 0.04 -5.87 7.48
CA THR A 52 -1.23 -6.21 6.83
C THR A 52 -2.42 -5.84 7.70
N GLN A 53 -2.33 -6.07 9.01
CA GLN A 53 -3.36 -5.63 9.95
C GLN A 53 -3.50 -4.11 9.94
N ASP A 54 -2.40 -3.36 9.96
CA ASP A 54 -2.41 -1.89 9.90
C ASP A 54 -3.08 -1.39 8.60
N ALA A 55 -2.81 -2.05 7.47
CA ALA A 55 -3.47 -1.74 6.20
C ALA A 55 -4.99 -2.04 6.25
N LEU A 56 -5.39 -3.21 6.77
CA LEU A 56 -6.80 -3.58 6.93
C LEU A 56 -7.55 -2.62 7.87
N ASP A 57 -6.92 -2.23 8.98
CA ASP A 57 -7.48 -1.30 9.97
C ASP A 57 -7.69 0.10 9.38
N SER A 58 -6.85 0.50 8.43
CA SER A 58 -7.04 1.74 7.63
C SER A 58 -8.08 1.61 6.50
N GLY A 59 -8.70 0.43 6.33
CA GLY A 59 -9.76 0.19 5.34
C GLY A 59 -9.27 -0.39 4.00
N ALA A 60 -8.05 -0.94 3.95
CA ALA A 60 -7.53 -1.55 2.73
C ALA A 60 -8.38 -2.75 2.29
N PHE A 61 -8.79 -2.73 1.03
CA PHE A 61 -9.47 -3.86 0.35
C PHE A 61 -8.63 -4.43 -0.80
N GLY A 62 -7.43 -3.90 -0.99
CA GLY A 62 -6.49 -4.27 -2.03
C GLY A 62 -5.24 -3.42 -1.88
N ALA A 63 -4.26 -3.62 -2.76
CA ALA A 63 -3.06 -2.80 -2.77
C ALA A 63 -2.66 -2.35 -4.21
N PRO A 64 -1.83 -1.31 -4.39
CA PRO A 64 -1.11 -0.60 -3.33
C PRO A 64 -2.10 0.23 -2.52
N TRP A 65 -1.92 0.21 -1.21
CA TRP A 65 -2.69 1.02 -0.27
C TRP A 65 -1.74 2.08 0.29
N ILE A 66 -2.12 3.34 0.13
CA ILE A 66 -1.30 4.48 0.53
C ILE A 66 -2.09 5.27 1.57
N VAL A 67 -1.50 5.45 2.75
CA VAL A 67 -2.08 6.24 3.83
C VAL A 67 -1.29 7.53 3.98
N VAL A 68 -1.97 8.67 3.82
CA VAL A 68 -1.38 10.00 3.95
C VAL A 68 -1.96 10.69 5.19
N HIS A 69 -1.09 10.96 6.17
CA HIS A 69 -1.46 11.68 7.38
C HIS A 69 -1.16 13.17 7.20
N LYS A 70 -2.20 14.01 7.16
CA LYS A 70 -2.06 15.46 6.97
C LYS A 70 -3.03 16.22 7.88
N GLY A 71 -2.48 17.13 8.70
CA GLY A 71 -3.32 18.01 9.54
C GLY A 71 -4.12 17.29 10.63
N GLY A 72 -3.72 16.07 11.00
CA GLY A 72 -4.47 15.22 11.94
C GLY A 72 -5.56 14.37 11.28
N GLU A 73 -5.72 14.47 9.96
CA GLU A 73 -6.62 13.64 9.17
C GLU A 73 -5.84 12.56 8.42
N GLU A 74 -6.52 11.43 8.22
CA GLU A 74 -6.03 10.30 7.43
C GLU A 74 -6.72 10.30 6.07
N HIS A 75 -5.93 10.19 5.00
CA HIS A 75 -6.43 10.08 3.62
C HIS A 75 -5.86 8.83 2.97
N THR A 76 -6.73 7.93 2.52
CA THR A 76 -6.35 6.64 1.95
C THR A 76 -6.55 6.60 0.44
N PHE A 77 -5.62 5.93 -0.26
CA PHE A 77 -5.65 5.79 -1.71
C PHE A 77 -5.32 4.35 -2.10
N PHE A 78 -6.21 3.76 -2.93
CA PHE A 78 -5.98 2.48 -3.58
C PHE A 78 -5.48 2.70 -5.01
N GLY A 79 -4.41 2.00 -5.39
CA GLY A 79 -3.85 2.07 -6.74
C GLY A 79 -2.68 3.05 -6.87
N SER A 80 -1.71 2.72 -7.74
CA SER A 80 -0.55 3.57 -8.05
C SER A 80 -0.88 4.71 -9.01
N ASP A 81 -2.08 4.72 -9.57
CA ASP A 81 -2.59 5.75 -10.48
C ASP A 81 -3.15 6.98 -9.74
N ARG A 82 -3.22 6.94 -8.40
CA ARG A 82 -3.73 8.04 -7.54
C ARG A 82 -2.67 9.05 -7.08
N LEU A 83 -1.42 8.92 -7.51
CA LEU A 83 -0.32 9.79 -7.05
C LEU A 83 -0.54 11.28 -7.33
N HIS A 84 -1.28 11.63 -8.40
CA HIS A 84 -1.64 13.00 -8.71
C HIS A 84 -2.60 13.61 -7.66
N LEU A 85 -3.52 12.82 -7.10
CA LEU A 85 -4.39 13.26 -6.00
C LEU A 85 -3.61 13.45 -4.71
N ILE A 86 -2.63 12.59 -4.45
CA ILE A 86 -1.72 12.74 -3.31
C ILE A 86 -0.91 14.04 -3.45
N ALA A 87 -0.38 14.34 -4.64
CA ALA A 87 0.31 15.61 -4.88
C ALA A 87 -0.61 16.82 -4.63
N HIS A 88 -1.85 16.77 -5.11
CA HIS A 88 -2.85 17.80 -4.82
C HIS A 88 -3.12 17.96 -3.33
N LEU A 89 -3.34 16.85 -2.62
CA LEU A 89 -3.53 16.82 -1.16
C LEU A 89 -2.33 17.45 -0.44
N LEU A 90 -1.12 17.23 -0.90
CA LEU A 90 0.10 17.78 -0.32
C LEU A 90 0.41 19.22 -0.73
N GLY A 91 -0.38 19.82 -1.63
CA GLY A 91 -0.09 21.14 -2.22
C GLY A 91 1.15 21.13 -3.11
N GLN A 92 1.52 19.97 -3.64
CA GLN A 92 2.68 19.75 -4.50
C GLN A 92 2.25 19.66 -5.97
N LYS A 93 3.16 20.03 -6.87
CA LYS A 93 2.95 19.83 -8.31
C LYS A 93 3.25 18.38 -8.68
N PHE A 94 2.30 17.70 -9.32
CA PHE A 94 2.55 16.41 -9.97
C PHE A 94 3.31 16.63 -11.28
N THR A 95 4.37 15.86 -11.53
CA THR A 95 5.25 16.01 -12.71
C THR A 95 5.15 14.82 -13.67
N ASP A 96 3.96 14.23 -13.77
CA ASP A 96 3.57 13.20 -14.76
C ASP A 96 4.34 11.87 -14.69
N GLY A 97 5.11 11.63 -13.63
CA GLY A 97 5.83 10.38 -13.39
C GLY A 97 7.10 10.24 -14.25
N LEU A 98 7.54 9.01 -14.50
CA LEU A 98 8.76 8.74 -15.26
C LEU A 98 8.50 8.64 -16.78
N VAL A 99 7.87 9.68 -17.34
CA VAL A 99 7.43 9.73 -18.75
C VAL A 99 8.56 9.44 -19.74
N ALA A 100 9.81 9.76 -19.37
CA ALA A 100 11.00 9.48 -20.18
C ALA A 100 11.20 7.99 -20.51
N TYR A 101 10.59 7.07 -19.77
CA TYR A 101 10.61 5.62 -20.06
C TYR A 101 9.32 5.10 -20.70
N SER A 102 8.33 5.96 -20.95
CA SER A 102 7.12 5.59 -21.71
C SER A 102 7.53 5.19 -23.14
N LYS A 103 7.00 4.06 -23.61
CA LYS A 103 7.17 3.58 -24.99
C LYS A 103 6.01 3.98 -25.92
N LEU A 104 5.05 4.73 -25.38
CA LEU A 104 3.91 5.31 -26.10
C LEU A 104 4.28 6.70 -26.61
#